data_AF-A0A948NB77-F1
#
_entry.id   AF-A0A948NB77-F1
#
_cell.length_a   1.000
_cell.length_b   1.000
_cell.length_c   1.000
_cell.angle_alpha   90.00
_cell.angle_beta   90.00
_cell.angle_gamma   90.00
#
_symmetry.space_group_name_H-M   'P 1'
#
loop_
_entity.id
_entity.type
_entity.pdbx_description
1 polymer ?
#
loop_
_entity_poly.entity_id
_entity_poly.type
_entity_poly.pdbx_seq_one_letter_code
_entity_poly.pdbx_strand_id
1 'polypeptide(L)'
;MGIVKISDQMHENLRVASNALSRSINAQAEHWMRIGMLAELHPNLDHREICQLLIRAERAGGFDLATVTTSLAEQPGSLARRRVQ
;
A
#
# COMPACT_ATOMS: atom_id res chain seq x y z
N MET A 1 -12.39 11.56 -14.17
CA MET A 1 -11.52 11.20 -13.02
C MET A 1 -11.16 12.51 -12.31
N GLY A 2 -11.29 12.58 -10.98
CA GLY A 2 -10.99 13.80 -10.22
C GLY A 2 -9.48 14.05 -10.14
N ILE A 3 -9.04 15.28 -10.40
CA ILE A 3 -7.61 15.63 -10.30
C ILE A 3 -7.30 15.97 -8.84
N VAL A 4 -6.41 15.20 -8.22
CA VAL A 4 -5.86 15.52 -6.90
C VAL A 4 -4.70 16.50 -7.08
N LYS A 5 -4.81 17.67 -6.46
CA LYS A 5 -3.73 18.66 -6.46
C LYS A 5 -2.72 18.33 -5.36
N ILE A 6 -1.44 18.37 -5.71
CA ILE A 6 -0.30 18.23 -4.79
C ILE A 6 0.66 19.41 -4.98
N SER A 7 1.56 19.65 -4.04
CA SER A 7 2.57 20.70 -4.19
C SER A 7 3.57 20.36 -5.30
N ASP A 8 4.16 21.39 -5.92
CA ASP A 8 5.19 21.21 -6.95
C ASP A 8 6.35 20.36 -6.43
N GLN A 9 6.82 20.63 -5.20
CA GLN A 9 7.87 19.83 -4.57
C GLN A 9 7.50 18.34 -4.45
N MET A 10 6.24 18.01 -4.15
CA MET A 10 5.81 16.62 -4.08
C MET A 10 5.74 15.99 -5.47
N HIS A 11 5.34 16.75 -6.49
CA HIS A 11 5.37 16.30 -7.88
C HIS A 11 6.80 16.01 -8.38
N GLU A 12 7.77 16.86 -8.02
CA GLU A 12 9.19 16.61 -8.26
C GLU A 12 9.67 15.31 -7.59
N ASN A 13 9.34 15.13 -6.31
CA ASN A 13 9.70 13.92 -5.55
C ASN A 13 9.10 12.65 -6.18
N LEU A 14 7.83 12.70 -6.62
CA LEU A 14 7.18 11.59 -7.31
C LEU A 14 7.90 11.23 -8.60
N ARG A 15 8.33 12.21 -9.40
CA ARG A 15 9.06 11.95 -10.65
C ARG A 15 10.40 11.29 -10.42
N VAL A 16 11.17 11.76 -9.43
CA VAL A 16 12.46 11.15 -9.09
C VAL A 16 12.26 9.70 -8.63
N ALA A 17 11.31 9.47 -7.72
CA ALA A 17 11.00 8.14 -7.22
C ALA A 17 10.45 7.21 -8.30
N SER A 18 9.57 7.71 -9.18
CA SER A 18 8.99 6.91 -10.26
C SER A 18 10.05 6.43 -11.25
N ASN A 19 10.99 7.31 -11.61
CA ASN A 19 12.12 6.96 -12.47
C ASN A 19 13.05 5.94 -11.80
N ALA A 20 13.36 6.11 -10.51
CA ALA A 20 14.23 5.21 -9.77
C ALA A 20 13.62 3.82 -9.55
N LEU A 21 12.29 3.74 -9.41
CA LEU A 21 11.56 2.50 -9.12
C LEU A 21 10.88 1.91 -10.36
N SER A 22 11.18 2.42 -11.56
CA SER A 22 10.64 1.97 -12.85
C SER A 22 9.11 1.91 -12.89
N ARG A 23 8.44 2.98 -12.42
CA ARG A 23 6.98 3.14 -12.45
C ARG A 23 6.59 4.42 -13.19
N SER A 24 5.36 4.51 -13.68
CA SER A 24 4.79 5.81 -14.07
C SER A 24 4.58 6.69 -12.84
N ILE A 25 4.51 8.02 -13.03
CA ILE A 25 4.26 8.98 -11.94
C ILE A 25 2.96 8.62 -11.21
N ASN A 26 1.89 8.32 -11.95
CA ASN A 26 0.60 7.94 -11.37
C ASN A 26 0.69 6.62 -10.60
N ALA A 27 1.38 5.60 -11.14
CA ALA A 27 1.55 4.33 -10.44
C ALA A 27 2.39 4.47 -9.16
N GLN A 28 3.39 5.36 -9.16
CA GLN A 28 4.18 5.66 -7.97
C GLN A 28 3.34 6.41 -6.91
N ALA A 29 2.53 7.38 -7.34
CA ALA A 29 1.61 8.09 -6.46
C ALA A 29 0.58 7.15 -5.83
N GLU A 30 -0.02 6.29 -6.65
CA GLU A 30 -0.95 5.26 -6.20
C GLU A 30 -0.29 4.28 -5.20
N HIS A 31 0.94 3.83 -5.47
CA HIS A 31 1.67 2.97 -4.56
C HIS A 31 1.86 3.61 -3.18
N TRP A 32 2.28 4.88 -3.12
CA TRP A 32 2.41 5.61 -1.86
C TRP A 32 1.08 5.82 -1.14
N MET A 33 0.01 6.15 -1.88
CA MET A 33 -1.34 6.28 -1.31
C MET A 33 -1.82 4.96 -0.70
N ARG A 34 -1.61 3.83 -1.40
CA ARG A 34 -1.98 2.50 -0.89
C ARG A 34 -1.17 2.12 0.36
N ILE A 35 0.14 2.37 0.38
CA ILE A 35 0.98 2.13 1.56
C ILE A 35 0.50 2.98 2.74
N GLY A 36 0.33 4.30 2.54
CA GLY A 36 -0.09 5.22 3.60
C GLY A 36 -1.45 4.84 4.18
N MET A 37 -2.41 4.51 3.31
CA MET A 37 -3.73 4.07 3.74
C MET A 37 -3.67 2.77 4.57
N LEU A 38 -2.89 1.77 4.13
CA LEU A 38 -2.77 0.51 4.87
C LEU A 38 -2.03 0.68 6.20
N ALA A 39 -1.02 1.55 6.26
CA ALA A 39 -0.33 1.87 7.49
C ALA A 39 -1.26 2.53 8.52
N GLU A 40 -2.13 3.42 8.06
CA GLU A 40 -3.13 4.09 8.92
C GLU A 40 -4.21 3.11 9.42
N LEU A 41 -4.75 2.27 8.53
CA LEU A 41 -5.82 1.32 8.88
C LEU A 41 -5.32 0.13 9.69
N HIS A 42 -4.05 -0.24 9.52
CA HIS A 42 -3.44 -1.41 10.15
C HIS A 42 -2.10 -1.04 10.80
N PRO A 43 -2.10 -0.26 11.89
CA PRO A 43 -0.88 0.28 12.49
C PRO A 43 0.08 -0.76 13.08
N ASN A 44 -0.38 -2.03 13.18
CA ASN A 44 0.44 -3.14 13.65
C ASN A 44 1.21 -3.85 12.51
N LEU A 45 0.91 -3.52 11.25
CA LEU A 45 1.63 -4.09 10.12
C LEU A 45 2.87 -3.26 9.82
N ASP A 46 4.00 -3.94 9.66
CA ASP A 46 5.21 -3.27 9.19
C ASP A 46 5.17 -3.08 7.65
N HIS A 47 6.14 -2.30 7.13
CA HIS A 47 6.22 -2.02 5.69
C HIS A 47 6.35 -3.29 4.84
N ARG A 48 7.02 -4.34 5.34
CA ARG A 48 7.18 -5.61 4.62
C ARG A 48 5.84 -6.34 4.55
N GLU A 49 5.10 -6.39 5.64
CA GLU A 49 3.77 -7.00 5.71
C GLU A 49 2.77 -6.27 4.80
N ILE A 50 2.81 -4.93 4.77
CA ILE A 50 2.02 -4.10 3.84
C ILE A 50 2.37 -4.45 2.38
N CYS A 51 3.67 -4.53 2.04
CA CYS A 51 4.08 -4.92 0.68
C CYS A 51 3.55 -6.31 0.28
N GLN A 52 3.62 -7.29 1.18
CA GLN A 52 3.09 -8.63 0.93
C GLN A 52 1.57 -8.63 0.75
N LEU A 53 0.87 -7.83 1.53
CA LEU A 53 -0.58 -7.66 1.41
C LEU A 53 -0.98 -7.06 0.06
N LEU A 54 -0.27 -6.04 -0.42
CA LEU A 54 -0.49 -5.44 -1.73
C LEU A 54 -0.30 -6.46 -2.87
N ILE A 55 0.74 -7.31 -2.80
CA ILE A 55 0.99 -8.35 -3.80
C ILE A 55 -0.15 -9.39 -3.80
N ARG A 56 -0.67 -9.77 -2.63
CA ARG A 56 -1.79 -10.71 -2.54
C ARG A 56 -3.07 -10.12 -3.09
N ALA A 57 -3.39 -8.88 -2.73
CA ALA A 57 -4.56 -8.19 -3.26
C ALA A 57 -4.52 -8.12 -4.79
N GLU A 58 -3.36 -7.76 -5.36
CA GLU A 58 -3.17 -7.76 -6.82
C GLU A 58 -3.42 -9.14 -7.45
N ARG A 59 -2.91 -10.21 -6.84
CA ARG A 59 -3.17 -11.60 -7.29
C ARG A 59 -4.64 -12.01 -7.16
N ALA A 60 -5.37 -11.43 -6.23
CA ALA A 60 -6.78 -11.70 -5.98
C ALA A 60 -7.73 -10.89 -6.88
N GLY A 61 -7.20 -10.08 -7.81
CA GLY A 61 -7.99 -9.34 -8.80
C GLY A 61 -7.81 -7.83 -8.77
N GLY A 62 -6.90 -7.31 -7.94
CA GLY A 62 -6.55 -5.90 -7.88
C GLY A 62 -6.66 -5.31 -6.48
N PHE A 63 -6.41 -4.01 -6.37
CA PHE A 63 -6.46 -3.31 -5.11
C PHE A 63 -7.83 -2.69 -4.83
N ASP A 64 -8.53 -3.22 -3.82
CA ASP A 64 -9.64 -2.56 -3.14
C ASP A 64 -9.68 -2.99 -1.66
N LEU A 65 -10.41 -2.25 -0.82
CA LEU A 65 -10.45 -2.51 0.62
C LEU A 65 -11.11 -3.85 0.99
N ALA A 66 -12.10 -4.32 0.21
CA ALA A 66 -12.73 -5.61 0.45
C ALA A 66 -11.74 -6.76 0.15
N THR A 67 -11.03 -6.69 -0.97
CA THR A 67 -9.99 -7.64 -1.37
C THR A 67 -8.83 -7.66 -0.38
N VAL A 68 -8.40 -6.49 0.11
CA VAL A 68 -7.40 -6.37 1.19
C VAL A 68 -7.87 -7.04 2.48
N THR A 69 -9.11 -6.78 2.89
CA THR A 69 -9.69 -7.35 4.12
C THR A 69 -9.75 -8.88 4.04
N THR A 70 -10.17 -9.43 2.90
CA THR A 70 -10.14 -10.87 2.63
C THR A 70 -8.72 -11.42 2.69
N SER A 71 -7.76 -10.76 2.02
CA SER A 71 -6.34 -11.16 2.01
C SER A 71 -5.68 -11.13 3.40
N LEU A 72 -6.19 -10.30 4.32
CA LEU A 72 -5.78 -10.28 5.73
C LEU A 72 -6.37 -11.43 6.52
N ALA A 73 -7.62 -11.80 6.27
CA ALA A 73 -8.29 -12.92 6.94
C ALA A 73 -7.67 -14.27 6.57
N GLU A 74 -7.17 -14.39 5.34
CA GLU A 74 -6.51 -15.59 4.82
C GLU A 74 -5.10 -15.83 5.37
N GLN A 75 -4.55 -14.93 6.20
CA GLN A 75 -3.23 -15.07 6.83
C GLN A 75 -3.32 -15.88 8.13
N PRO A 76 -2.94 -17.17 8.15
CA PRO A 76 -2.86 -17.93 9.39
C PRO A 76 -1.62 -17.44 10.15
N GLY A 77 -1.81 -16.69 11.23
CA GLY A 77 -0.74 -16.29 12.16
C GLY A 77 -0.43 -14.79 12.26
N SER A 78 -1.01 -13.91 11.43
CA SER A 78 -0.82 -12.45 11.60
C SER A 78 -1.54 -11.91 12.85
N LEU A 79 -2.71 -12.47 13.17
CA LEU A 79 -3.43 -12.18 14.42
C LEU A 79 -2.77 -12.79 15.67
N ALA A 80 -1.81 -13.71 15.50
CA ALA A 80 -1.20 -14.48 16.59
C ALA A 80 0.04 -13.81 17.22
N ARG A 81 0.58 -12.73 16.63
CA ARG A 81 1.63 -11.93 17.28
C ARG A 81 1.11 -11.04 18.41
N ARG A 82 -0.21 -10.97 18.61
CA ARG A 82 -0.86 -10.36 19.79
C ARG A 82 -0.89 -11.34 20.97
N ARG A 83 0.26 -11.56 21.60
CA ARG A 83 0.43 -11.92 23.03
C ARG A 83 1.90 -12.29 23.25
N VAL A 84 2.74 -11.27 23.39
CA VAL A 84 3.86 -11.39 24.33
C VAL A 84 3.71 -10.19 25.26
N GLN A 85 3.66 -10.54 26.54
CA GLN A 85 3.59 -9.66 27.71
C GLN A 85 4.70 -8.62 27.72
#